data_AF-A0A4R2BMZ4-F1
#
_entry.id   AF-A0A4R2BMZ4-F1
#
_cell.length_a   1.000
_cell.length_b   1.000
_cell.length_c   1.000
_cell.angle_alpha   90.00
_cell.angle_beta   90.00
_cell.angle_gamma   90.00
#
_symmetry.space_group_name_H-M   'P 1'
#
loop_
_entity.id
_entity.type
_entity.pdbx_description
1 polymer ?
#
loop_
_entity_poly.entity_id
_entity_poly.type
_entity_poly.pdbx_seq_one_letter_code
_entity_poly.pdbx_strand_id
1 'polypeptide(L)'
;MARNDDPHLSPAGQAELLEQFKASLTGLGADELRKLLPQVLAAAMPGVDPFEQTPPPSRRRARRDDVTTYQVRVDLTGTKPPVWRRLELASDLFLNEVHEVLRIAFGWTDSHLHEFASGKDYYHHLTEHYLCPFEADEGKTGVPEGDVRLDEVLAKPGDKLLYLYDFGDDWMHVIKLEAERPRDESAPSAVCIDGRRPGPSEDCGGVYGYGLIAAALDPGHPEHAEAVAEYSDMYGDDANPGHYAPTPFDLESINKTLADPSEGRPGLLLGPLGELADAIRPMAQRFLFEQMIEDADLDGSVEVDADTAARMVSPYSWLLDRVGADGIKLTEAGYLPPVHVEAAMADLGLGEEWIGKGNREIQTLPVLHLRESAQAMGLLRKHRGTLVLTKRGRAVRSDPLALWWQLAEQMPPRSRDACETQAGLLLLATVAVPSTDDPNRTIAELLTAIGWRDLDGTPITPSMAGQAAWDTDAVLRRLGALIDEPRIHRRSAKSTPEGVVFARAALRTWPGTTYH
;
A
#
# COMPACT_ATOMS: atom_id res chain seq x y z
N MET A 1 -9.76 68.41 -19.31
CA MET A 1 -9.11 67.14 -18.91
C MET A 1 -9.26 67.02 -17.40
N ALA A 2 -10.26 66.27 -16.95
CA ALA A 2 -10.57 66.10 -15.52
C ALA A 2 -9.71 64.97 -14.95
N ARG A 3 -9.22 65.17 -13.72
CA ARG A 3 -8.46 64.22 -12.91
C ARG A 3 -9.36 63.06 -12.49
N ASN A 4 -8.81 61.85 -12.51
CA ASN A 4 -9.35 60.69 -11.84
C ASN A 4 -9.09 60.87 -10.34
N ASP A 5 -10.12 61.25 -9.58
CA ASP A 5 -10.10 61.20 -8.12
C ASP A 5 -10.56 59.79 -7.70
N ASP A 6 -9.63 59.01 -7.14
CA ASP A 6 -9.89 57.70 -6.53
C ASP A 6 -10.29 57.94 -5.05
N PRO A 7 -11.47 57.50 -4.57
CA PRO A 7 -11.90 57.83 -3.22
C PRO A 7 -11.26 56.87 -2.20
N HIS A 8 -10.11 57.25 -1.64
CA HIS A 8 -9.63 56.59 -0.43
C HIS A 8 -10.59 56.86 0.74
N LEU A 9 -11.27 55.82 1.22
CA LEU A 9 -12.08 55.83 2.45
C LEU A 9 -11.23 56.29 3.65
N SER A 10 -11.78 57.18 4.46
CA SER A 10 -11.14 57.66 5.69
C SER A 10 -10.96 56.52 6.71
N PRO A 11 -9.99 56.61 7.64
CA PRO A 11 -9.80 55.60 8.69
C PRO A 11 -11.06 55.31 9.52
N ALA A 12 -11.93 56.31 9.69
CA ALA A 12 -13.23 56.15 10.34
C ALA A 12 -14.20 55.32 9.48
N GLY A 13 -14.22 55.54 8.16
CA GLY A 13 -15.03 54.75 7.23
C GLY A 13 -14.55 53.30 7.10
N GLN A 14 -13.23 53.06 7.22
CA GLN A 14 -12.67 51.70 7.25
C GLN A 14 -13.06 50.94 8.52
N ALA A 15 -13.07 51.61 9.68
CA ALA A 15 -13.50 51.00 10.94
C ALA A 15 -14.99 50.64 10.95
N GLU A 16 -15.84 51.49 10.37
CA GLU A 16 -17.28 51.28 10.26
C GLU A 16 -17.61 50.12 9.31
N LEU A 17 -16.90 50.01 8.18
CA LEU A 17 -16.97 48.86 7.27
C LEU A 17 -16.51 47.55 7.94
N LEU A 18 -15.46 47.60 8.75
CA LEU A 18 -14.95 46.42 9.46
C LEU A 18 -15.96 45.92 10.51
N GLU A 19 -16.65 46.83 11.20
CA GLU A 19 -17.70 46.47 12.16
C GLU A 19 -18.96 45.95 11.47
N GLN A 20 -19.38 46.54 10.34
CA GLN A 20 -20.48 46.01 9.52
C GLN A 20 -20.16 44.62 8.95
N PHE A 21 -18.91 44.40 8.54
CA PHE A 21 -18.44 43.10 8.06
C PHE A 21 -18.43 42.06 9.20
N LYS A 22 -17.88 42.38 10.37
CA LYS A 22 -17.92 41.48 11.54
C LYS A 22 -19.35 41.14 11.96
N ALA A 23 -20.25 42.13 11.97
CA ALA A 23 -21.67 41.93 12.28
C ALA A 23 -22.38 41.04 11.25
N SER A 24 -21.93 41.06 10.00
CA SER A 24 -22.43 40.18 8.93
C SER A 24 -21.88 38.75 9.02
N LEU A 25 -20.77 38.54 9.73
CA LEU A 25 -20.17 37.22 9.97
C LEU A 25 -20.69 36.54 11.25
N THR A 26 -21.21 37.31 12.20
CA THR A 26 -21.83 36.76 13.43
C THR A 26 -23.11 35.99 13.11
N GLY A 27 -23.10 34.68 13.36
CA GLY A 27 -24.25 33.79 13.18
C GLY A 27 -24.16 32.84 11.97
N LEU A 28 -23.10 32.95 11.15
CA LEU A 28 -22.85 32.03 10.03
C LEU A 28 -22.14 30.76 10.51
N GLY A 29 -22.57 29.61 9.99
CA GLY A 29 -21.89 28.32 10.21
C GLY A 29 -20.58 28.18 9.39
N ALA A 30 -19.73 27.23 9.76
CA ALA A 30 -18.44 27.00 9.08
C ALA A 30 -18.56 26.78 7.56
N ASP A 31 -19.64 26.15 7.11
CA ASP A 31 -19.92 25.92 5.68
C ASP A 31 -20.36 27.17 4.93
N GLU A 32 -21.06 28.09 5.59
CA GLU A 32 -21.43 29.38 4.98
C GLU A 32 -20.22 30.30 4.89
N LEU A 33 -19.36 30.30 5.91
CA LEU A 33 -18.08 31.00 5.89
C LEU A 33 -17.17 30.51 4.75
N ARG A 34 -17.07 29.19 4.55
CA ARG A 34 -16.32 28.59 3.42
C ARG A 34 -16.84 29.02 2.05
N LYS A 35 -18.15 29.23 1.90
CA LYS A 35 -18.75 29.67 0.63
C LYS A 35 -18.60 31.17 0.37
N LEU A 36 -18.57 31.98 1.43
CA LEU A 36 -18.50 33.43 1.32
C LEU A 36 -17.07 33.96 1.19
N LEU A 37 -16.08 33.31 1.82
CA LEU A 37 -14.68 33.73 1.77
C LEU A 37 -14.13 33.93 0.34
N PRO A 38 -14.33 32.97 -0.60
CA PRO A 38 -13.85 33.11 -1.97
C PRO A 38 -14.48 34.29 -2.71
N GLN A 39 -15.76 34.57 -2.44
CA GLN A 39 -16.51 35.65 -3.08
C GLN A 39 -16.06 37.03 -2.59
N VAL A 40 -15.76 37.15 -1.30
CA VAL A 40 -15.21 38.37 -0.70
C VAL A 40 -13.79 38.64 -1.20
N LEU A 41 -12.95 37.60 -1.28
CA LEU A 41 -11.58 37.70 -1.83
C LEU A 41 -11.57 38.09 -3.31
N ALA A 42 -12.44 37.46 -4.12
CA ALA A 42 -12.59 37.78 -5.54
C ALA A 42 -13.11 39.21 -5.79
N ALA A 43 -13.97 39.73 -4.91
CA ALA A 43 -14.46 41.11 -4.99
C ALA A 43 -13.40 42.15 -4.58
N ALA A 44 -12.48 41.79 -3.68
CA ALA A 44 -11.43 42.68 -3.20
C ALA A 44 -10.23 42.77 -4.17
N MET A 45 -9.99 41.75 -5.01
CA MET A 45 -8.84 41.69 -5.92
C MET A 45 -9.27 41.20 -7.33
N PRO A 46 -9.89 42.05 -8.17
CA PRO A 46 -10.31 41.65 -9.50
C PRO A 46 -9.09 41.37 -10.39
N GLY A 47 -8.95 40.13 -10.87
CA GLY A 47 -7.90 39.72 -11.81
C GLY A 47 -6.70 39.00 -11.21
N VAL A 48 -6.73 38.70 -9.91
CA VAL A 48 -5.79 37.79 -9.23
C VAL A 48 -6.63 36.63 -8.71
N ASP A 49 -6.31 35.39 -9.09
CA ASP A 49 -6.91 34.24 -8.43
C ASP A 49 -6.32 34.16 -7.01
N PRO A 50 -7.12 34.37 -5.94
CA PRO A 50 -6.61 34.35 -4.57
C PRO A 50 -6.11 32.97 -4.12
N PHE A 51 -6.33 31.92 -4.93
CA PHE A 51 -5.84 30.57 -4.72
C PHE A 51 -4.66 30.19 -5.63
N GLU A 52 -4.31 31.05 -6.61
CA GLU A 52 -3.13 30.85 -7.44
C GLU A 52 -1.88 31.30 -6.67
N GLN A 53 -1.24 30.33 -6.01
CA GLN A 53 0.00 30.58 -5.28
C GLN A 53 1.11 30.87 -6.30
N THR A 54 1.57 32.12 -6.35
CA THR A 54 2.80 32.45 -7.07
C THR A 54 3.95 31.74 -6.38
N PRO A 55 4.78 30.95 -7.09
CA PRO A 55 5.88 30.24 -6.48
C PRO A 55 6.84 31.25 -5.82
N PRO A 56 7.32 30.98 -4.60
CA PRO A 56 8.23 31.87 -3.91
C PRO A 56 9.56 31.98 -4.69
N PRO A 57 10.34 33.05 -4.46
CA PRO A 57 11.67 33.15 -5.04
C PRO A 57 12.51 31.93 -4.66
N SER A 58 13.22 31.36 -5.63
CA SER A 58 14.03 30.18 -5.36
C SER A 58 15.12 30.48 -4.33
N ARG A 59 15.27 29.57 -3.37
CA ARG A 59 16.28 29.60 -2.31
C ARG A 59 17.43 28.64 -2.59
N ARG A 60 17.33 27.86 -3.67
CA ARG A 60 18.40 27.01 -4.17
C ARG A 60 19.60 27.83 -4.63
N ARG A 61 20.79 27.27 -4.40
CA ARG A 61 22.08 27.78 -4.86
C ARG A 61 22.58 26.92 -6.02
N ALA A 62 23.59 27.42 -6.73
CA ALA A 62 24.22 26.65 -7.79
C ALA A 62 24.81 25.34 -7.22
N ARG A 63 24.64 24.26 -7.97
CA ARG A 63 25.25 22.95 -7.68
C ARG A 63 26.76 23.07 -7.59
N ARG A 64 27.36 22.24 -6.76
CA ARG A 64 28.82 22.14 -6.67
C ARG A 64 29.37 21.31 -7.82
N ASP A 65 30.54 21.70 -8.30
CA ASP A 65 31.28 20.92 -9.30
C ASP A 65 31.90 19.65 -8.68
N ASP A 66 32.33 19.74 -7.41
CA ASP A 66 32.95 18.64 -6.67
C ASP A 66 31.99 18.09 -5.59
N VAL A 67 31.96 16.76 -5.47
CA VAL A 67 31.19 16.06 -4.43
C VAL A 67 32.00 16.05 -3.12
N THR A 68 31.34 16.42 -2.03
CA THR A 68 31.92 16.44 -0.68
C THR A 68 31.08 15.63 0.28
N THR A 69 31.62 15.31 1.46
CA THR A 69 30.87 14.64 2.52
C THR A 69 30.30 15.70 3.46
N TYR A 70 28.98 15.77 3.53
CA TYR A 70 28.23 16.63 4.44
C TYR A 70 27.96 15.89 5.74
N GLN A 71 28.44 16.44 6.84
CA GLN A 71 27.99 16.03 8.16
C GLN A 71 26.75 16.85 8.53
N VAL A 72 25.60 16.20 8.59
CA VAL A 72 24.33 16.84 8.97
C VAL A 72 23.83 16.29 10.31
N ARG A 73 23.17 17.15 11.07
CA ARG A 73 22.37 16.74 12.23
C ARG A 73 20.90 16.92 11.88
N VAL A 74 20.13 15.88 12.11
CA VAL A 74 18.69 15.85 11.89
C VAL A 74 18.01 15.77 13.26
N ASP A 75 17.31 16.83 13.64
CA ASP A 75 16.55 16.89 14.89
C ASP A 75 15.05 16.77 14.60
N LEU A 76 14.36 15.83 15.26
CA LEU A 76 12.90 15.75 15.25
C LEU A 76 12.35 16.79 16.23
N THR A 77 11.59 17.75 15.70
CA THR A 77 11.08 18.88 16.49
C THR A 77 9.97 18.44 17.46
N GLY A 78 9.69 19.26 18.48
CA GLY A 78 8.65 18.97 19.47
C GLY A 78 9.01 17.92 20.54
N THR A 79 10.02 17.08 20.32
CA THR A 79 10.36 16.00 21.26
C THR A 79 11.23 16.45 22.45
N LYS A 80 10.92 15.92 23.64
CA LYS A 80 11.73 16.11 24.87
C LYS A 80 11.81 14.79 25.65
N PRO A 81 13.02 14.33 26.04
CA PRO A 81 14.34 14.72 25.54
C PRO A 81 14.46 14.62 23.99
N PRO A 82 15.42 15.30 23.35
CA PRO A 82 15.45 15.37 21.88
C PRO A 82 15.72 14.01 21.22
N VAL A 83 14.96 13.71 20.16
CA VAL A 83 15.21 12.60 19.22
C VAL A 83 15.99 13.16 18.03
N TRP A 84 17.13 12.54 17.69
CA TRP A 84 17.98 13.05 16.60
C TRP A 84 18.92 11.98 16.02
N ARG A 85 19.40 12.25 14.80
CA ARG A 85 20.43 11.48 14.09
C ARG A 85 21.52 12.39 13.55
N ARG A 86 22.76 11.92 13.49
CA ARG A 86 23.86 12.58 12.78
C ARG A 86 24.31 11.70 11.64
N LEU A 87 24.30 12.27 10.45
CA LEU A 87 24.54 11.55 9.20
C LEU A 87 25.71 12.19 8.46
N GLU A 88 26.48 11.35 7.77
CA GLU A 88 27.43 11.76 6.75
C GLU A 88 26.84 11.41 5.38
N LEU A 89 26.57 12.42 4.56
CA LEU A 89 25.88 12.31 3.28
C LEU A 89 26.78 12.79 2.14
N ALA A 90 26.68 12.19 0.97
CA ALA A 90 27.23 12.77 -0.25
C ALA A 90 26.48 14.07 -0.56
N SER A 91 27.20 15.15 -0.86
CA SER A 91 26.60 16.47 -1.08
C SER A 91 25.73 16.53 -2.34
N ASP A 92 25.89 15.57 -3.25
CA ASP A 92 25.19 15.49 -4.52
C ASP A 92 23.92 14.63 -4.51
N LEU A 93 23.54 14.08 -3.34
CA LEU A 93 22.26 13.38 -3.20
C LEU A 93 21.09 14.29 -3.59
N PHE A 94 20.14 13.74 -4.32
CA PHE A 94 18.84 14.37 -4.55
C PHE A 94 17.95 14.24 -3.31
N LEU A 95 16.97 15.14 -3.16
CA LEU A 95 16.14 15.17 -1.95
C LEU A 95 15.28 13.91 -1.77
N ASN A 96 14.84 13.26 -2.85
CA ASN A 96 14.21 11.93 -2.77
C ASN A 96 15.18 10.88 -2.18
N GLU A 97 16.46 10.91 -2.54
CA GLU A 97 17.46 9.99 -1.95
C GLU A 97 17.75 10.35 -0.49
N VAL A 98 17.67 11.63 -0.11
CA VAL A 98 17.78 12.05 1.30
C VAL A 98 16.59 11.55 2.10
N HIS A 99 15.37 11.58 1.54
CA HIS A 99 14.18 11.02 2.18
C HIS A 99 14.38 9.54 2.52
N GLU A 100 14.91 8.74 1.58
CA GLU A 100 15.26 7.33 1.82
C GLU A 100 16.20 7.14 3.02
N VAL A 101 17.21 8.01 3.14
CA VAL A 101 18.14 7.98 4.27
C VAL A 101 17.44 8.34 5.58
N LEU A 102 16.54 9.33 5.56
CA LEU A 102 15.82 9.77 6.75
C LEU A 102 14.85 8.71 7.26
N ARG A 103 14.07 8.06 6.38
CA ARG A 103 13.19 6.96 6.79
C ARG A 103 13.95 5.83 7.45
N ILE A 104 15.08 5.41 6.89
CA ILE A 104 15.93 4.36 7.47
C ILE A 104 16.50 4.81 8.83
N ALA A 105 17.01 6.05 8.90
CA ALA A 105 17.64 6.55 10.11
C ALA A 105 16.65 6.70 11.28
N PHE A 106 15.39 7.01 11.01
CA PHE A 106 14.33 7.15 12.02
C PHE A 106 13.48 5.89 12.22
N GLY A 107 13.60 4.89 11.33
CA GLY A 107 12.87 3.62 11.43
C GLY A 107 11.45 3.69 10.90
N TRP A 108 11.21 4.57 9.93
CA TRP A 108 9.93 4.71 9.23
C TRP A 108 9.85 3.80 8.01
N THR A 109 8.62 3.46 7.65
CA THR A 109 8.31 2.50 6.59
C THR A 109 7.97 3.16 5.26
N ASP A 110 7.92 4.51 5.21
CA ASP A 110 7.49 5.29 4.04
C ASP A 110 6.00 5.14 3.70
N SER A 111 5.16 5.02 4.75
CA SER A 111 3.71 4.84 4.63
C SER A 111 2.96 6.12 4.28
N HIS A 112 3.60 7.28 4.45
CA HIS A 112 2.94 8.59 4.38
C HIS A 112 3.67 9.55 3.44
N LEU A 113 2.94 10.56 2.98
CA LEU A 113 3.52 11.65 2.20
C LEU A 113 4.54 12.43 3.01
N HIS A 114 5.51 13.01 2.29
CA HIS A 114 6.54 13.86 2.84
C HIS A 114 6.80 15.06 1.94
N GLU A 115 7.49 16.05 2.50
CA GLU A 115 7.91 17.22 1.76
C GLU A 115 9.17 17.84 2.39
N PHE A 116 10.07 18.34 1.55
CA PHE A 116 11.17 19.18 2.03
C PHE A 116 10.86 20.66 1.81
N ALA A 117 11.47 21.52 2.62
CA ALA A 117 11.24 22.94 2.49
C ALA A 117 12.45 23.79 2.90
N SER A 118 12.76 24.81 2.10
CA SER A 118 13.74 25.85 2.43
C SER A 118 13.01 27.12 2.84
N GLY A 119 13.16 27.52 4.09
CA GLY A 119 12.47 28.70 4.60
C GLY A 119 12.85 29.04 6.03
N LYS A 120 12.18 30.06 6.56
CA LYS A 120 12.30 30.41 7.99
C LYS A 120 11.59 29.35 8.84
N ASP A 121 10.36 29.04 8.45
CA ASP A 121 9.43 28.10 9.10
C ASP A 121 8.65 27.39 7.98
N TYR A 122 8.25 26.13 8.19
CA TYR A 122 7.63 25.30 7.13
C TYR A 122 6.41 25.98 6.50
N TYR A 123 5.44 26.42 7.30
CA TYR A 123 4.21 27.07 6.83
C TYR A 123 4.34 28.56 6.44
N HIS A 124 5.56 29.10 6.31
CA HIS A 124 5.72 30.50 5.93
C HIS A 124 5.48 30.69 4.43
N HIS A 125 4.67 31.69 4.04
CA HIS A 125 4.32 31.98 2.63
C HIS A 125 5.49 32.30 1.66
N LEU A 126 6.74 32.32 2.13
CA LEU A 126 7.96 32.54 1.34
C LEU A 126 8.91 31.35 1.42
N THR A 127 8.42 30.23 1.95
CA THR A 127 9.12 28.96 2.03
C THR A 127 9.00 28.28 0.68
N GLU A 128 10.14 27.91 0.11
CA GLU A 128 10.16 27.13 -1.12
C GLU A 128 10.00 25.66 -0.76
N HIS A 129 8.98 25.03 -1.34
CA HIS A 129 8.59 23.65 -1.09
C HIS A 129 9.12 22.72 -2.18
N TYR A 130 9.59 21.54 -1.77
CA TYR A 130 10.13 20.52 -2.63
C TYR A 130 9.28 19.25 -2.51
N LEU A 131 8.54 19.00 -3.58
CA LEU A 131 7.37 18.13 -3.61
C LEU A 131 7.78 16.67 -3.79
N CYS A 132 7.17 15.78 -3.02
CA CYS A 132 7.21 14.35 -3.33
C CYS A 132 6.48 14.06 -4.66
N PRO A 133 6.67 12.88 -5.28
CA PRO A 133 6.06 12.56 -6.58
C PRO A 133 4.54 12.73 -6.62
N PHE A 134 3.85 12.37 -5.54
CA PHE A 134 2.39 12.50 -5.45
C PHE A 134 1.93 13.96 -5.55
N GLU A 135 2.57 14.87 -4.80
CA GLU A 135 2.23 16.30 -4.84
C GLU A 135 2.59 16.95 -6.18
N ALA A 136 3.69 16.53 -6.80
CA ALA A 136 4.07 16.99 -8.13
C ALA A 136 3.03 16.54 -9.18
N ASP A 137 2.57 15.30 -9.12
CA ASP A 137 1.54 14.75 -10.02
C ASP A 137 0.17 15.40 -9.82
N GLU A 138 -0.18 15.79 -8.57
CA GLU A 138 -1.36 16.60 -8.27
C GLU A 138 -1.26 18.05 -8.78
N GLY A 139 -0.10 18.46 -9.31
CA GLY A 139 0.13 19.81 -9.81
C GLY A 139 0.19 20.86 -8.72
N LYS A 140 0.66 20.49 -7.50
CA LYS A 140 0.89 21.46 -6.43
C LYS A 140 1.98 22.46 -6.82
N THR A 141 1.91 23.65 -6.23
CA THR A 141 2.94 24.68 -6.44
C THR A 141 4.20 24.33 -5.65
N GLY A 142 5.26 23.97 -6.35
CA GLY A 142 6.56 23.65 -5.75
C GLY A 142 7.54 23.14 -6.80
N VAL A 143 8.66 22.58 -6.35
CA VAL A 143 9.66 21.97 -7.25
C VAL A 143 9.78 20.49 -6.93
N PRO A 144 9.74 19.57 -7.89
CA PRO A 144 9.91 18.14 -7.63
C PRO A 144 11.21 17.87 -6.87
N GLU A 145 11.14 17.10 -5.79
CA GLU A 145 12.30 16.83 -4.93
C GLU A 145 13.43 16.10 -5.66
N GLY A 146 13.09 15.26 -6.66
CA GLY A 146 14.05 14.54 -7.50
C GLY A 146 14.84 15.44 -8.46
N ASP A 147 14.47 16.71 -8.59
CA ASP A 147 15.21 17.71 -9.38
C ASP A 147 16.16 18.56 -8.53
N VAL A 148 16.13 18.42 -7.19
CA VAL A 148 16.86 19.25 -6.25
C VAL A 148 17.93 18.45 -5.53
N ARG A 149 19.18 18.91 -5.58
CA ARG A 149 20.28 18.32 -4.81
C ARG A 149 20.45 18.95 -3.43
N LEU A 150 20.98 18.16 -2.51
CA LEU A 150 21.26 18.55 -1.14
C LEU A 150 22.21 19.77 -1.07
N ASP A 151 23.20 19.84 -1.96
CA ASP A 151 24.13 20.98 -2.04
C ASP A 151 23.52 22.28 -2.58
N GLU A 152 22.37 22.22 -3.26
CA GLU A 152 21.64 23.42 -3.68
C GLU A 152 20.97 24.10 -2.48
N VAL A 153 20.52 23.30 -1.50
CA VAL A 153 19.75 23.80 -0.34
C VAL A 153 20.60 23.98 0.92
N LEU A 154 21.61 23.12 1.13
CA LEU A 154 22.62 23.21 2.18
C LEU A 154 23.99 23.51 1.56
N ALA A 155 24.38 24.78 1.47
CA ALA A 155 25.63 25.16 0.78
C ALA A 155 26.76 25.59 1.72
N LYS A 156 26.48 25.79 3.01
CA LYS A 156 27.47 26.15 4.02
C LYS A 156 27.06 25.71 5.43
N PRO A 157 28.01 25.37 6.31
CA PRO A 157 27.71 25.02 7.70
C PRO A 157 26.83 26.05 8.39
N GLY A 158 25.79 25.56 9.07
CA GLY A 158 24.75 26.36 9.71
C GLY A 158 23.47 26.51 8.88
N ASP A 159 23.51 26.22 7.57
CA ASP A 159 22.31 26.13 6.74
C ASP A 159 21.36 25.04 7.27
N LYS A 160 20.07 25.26 7.02
CA LYS A 160 18.98 24.38 7.47
C LYS A 160 18.05 24.05 6.31
N LEU A 161 17.56 22.82 6.32
CA LEU A 161 16.50 22.32 5.48
C LEU A 161 15.43 21.73 6.41
N LEU A 162 14.16 21.98 6.09
CA LEU A 162 13.02 21.42 6.81
C LEU A 162 12.55 20.17 6.07
N TYR A 163 12.10 19.17 6.81
CA TYR A 163 11.56 17.95 6.27
C TYR A 163 10.33 17.55 7.08
N LEU A 164 9.17 17.52 6.44
CA LEU A 164 7.93 17.05 7.03
C LEU A 164 7.67 15.63 6.54
N TYR A 165 7.47 14.69 7.45
CA TYR A 165 6.98 13.35 7.15
C TYR A 165 5.63 13.14 7.83
N ASP A 166 4.71 12.50 7.12
CA ASP A 166 3.32 12.33 7.51
C ASP A 166 2.58 13.65 7.79
N PHE A 167 1.73 14.03 6.83
CA PHE A 167 0.89 15.22 6.96
C PHE A 167 -0.24 15.07 8.00
N GLY A 168 -0.50 13.85 8.48
CA GLY A 168 -1.40 13.57 9.60
C GLY A 168 -0.73 13.86 10.94
N ASP A 169 0.35 13.14 11.25
CA ASP A 169 1.05 13.22 12.54
C ASP A 169 2.04 14.39 12.67
N ASP A 170 2.33 15.07 11.57
CA ASP A 170 3.14 16.29 11.47
C ASP A 170 4.60 16.12 11.98
N TRP A 171 5.31 15.09 11.51
CA TRP A 171 6.68 14.82 11.93
C TRP A 171 7.70 15.79 11.30
N MET A 172 7.79 16.98 11.88
CA MET A 172 8.68 18.03 11.43
C MET A 172 10.13 17.82 11.90
N HIS A 173 11.05 17.75 10.94
CA HIS A 173 12.49 17.61 11.11
C HIS A 173 13.25 18.86 10.67
N VAL A 174 14.34 19.16 11.37
CA VAL A 174 15.31 20.17 10.96
C VAL A 174 16.63 19.50 10.66
N ILE A 175 17.03 19.54 9.38
CA ILE A 175 18.31 19.05 8.89
C ILE A 175 19.28 20.23 8.87
N LYS A 176 20.32 20.17 9.68
CA LYS A 176 21.34 21.23 9.80
C LYS A 176 22.68 20.72 9.30
N LEU A 177 23.29 21.44 8.36
CA LEU A 177 24.66 21.19 7.94
C LEU A 177 25.63 21.61 9.06
N GLU A 178 26.37 20.67 9.65
CA GLU A 178 27.34 20.93 10.72
C GLU A 178 28.75 21.17 10.15
N ALA A 179 29.15 20.38 9.14
CA ALA A 179 30.47 20.47 8.53
C ALA A 179 30.49 19.90 7.10
N GLU A 180 31.46 20.34 6.31
CA GLU A 180 31.79 19.79 4.99
C GLU A 180 33.20 19.20 5.06
N ARG A 181 33.40 18.02 4.47
CA ARG A 181 34.68 17.30 4.47
C ARG A 181 35.03 16.84 3.06
N PRO A 182 36.33 16.69 2.73
CA PRO A 182 36.74 15.98 1.52
C PRO A 182 36.11 14.58 1.47
N ARG A 183 35.72 14.14 0.29
CA ARG A 183 35.12 12.83 0.06
C ARG A 183 36.12 11.90 -0.63
N ASP A 184 36.24 10.69 -0.11
CA ASP A 184 36.96 9.61 -0.78
C ASP A 184 36.06 8.96 -1.84
N GLU A 185 36.60 8.56 -2.99
CA GLU A 185 35.81 7.93 -4.07
C GLU A 185 35.11 6.64 -3.63
N SER A 186 35.67 5.93 -2.64
CA SER A 186 35.09 4.70 -2.08
C SER A 186 34.11 4.94 -0.93
N ALA A 187 33.91 6.19 -0.51
CA ALA A 187 33.02 6.50 0.60
C ALA A 187 31.55 6.17 0.23
N PRO A 188 30.77 5.57 1.14
CA PRO A 188 29.33 5.37 0.94
C PRO A 188 28.58 6.70 0.79
N SER A 189 27.43 6.68 0.12
CA SER A 189 26.62 7.87 -0.11
C SER A 189 25.91 8.38 1.15
N ALA A 190 25.64 7.49 2.11
CA ALA A 190 25.05 7.84 3.40
C ALA A 190 25.56 6.93 4.51
N VAL A 191 25.84 7.51 5.68
CA VAL A 191 26.22 6.78 6.91
C VAL A 191 25.60 7.50 8.09
N CYS A 192 24.98 6.77 9.01
CA CYS A 192 24.66 7.27 10.33
C CYS A 192 25.87 7.11 11.24
N ILE A 193 26.32 8.19 11.88
CA ILE A 193 27.52 8.16 12.73
C ILE A 193 27.21 8.33 14.21
N ASP A 194 26.03 8.83 14.54
CA ASP A 194 25.59 9.06 15.92
C ASP A 194 24.08 9.30 15.97
N GLY A 195 23.48 9.19 17.14
CA GLY A 195 22.05 9.43 17.32
C GLY A 195 21.60 9.23 18.76
N ARG A 196 20.36 9.63 19.03
CA ARG A 196 19.77 9.46 20.35
C ARG A 196 18.27 9.21 20.27
N ARG A 197 17.83 8.35 21.18
CA ARG A 197 16.45 7.90 21.39
C ARG A 197 15.88 7.04 20.25
N PRO A 198 14.99 6.09 20.58
CA PRO A 198 14.17 5.41 19.59
C PRO A 198 13.43 6.40 18.68
N GLY A 199 13.28 6.05 17.40
CA GLY A 199 12.43 6.80 16.48
C GLY A 199 10.95 6.55 16.77
N PRO A 200 10.06 7.48 16.39
CA PRO A 200 8.62 7.27 16.51
C PRO A 200 8.14 6.11 15.61
N SER A 201 7.12 5.40 16.07
CA SER A 201 6.39 4.42 15.27
C SER A 201 5.44 5.14 14.31
N GLU A 202 5.06 4.47 13.23
CA GLU A 202 4.01 4.96 12.33
C GLU A 202 2.67 5.08 13.07
N ASP A 203 1.85 6.03 12.62
CA ASP A 203 0.48 6.27 13.11
C ASP A 203 0.36 6.42 14.65
N CYS A 204 1.44 6.80 15.33
CA CYS A 204 1.46 6.84 16.78
C CYS A 204 0.81 8.11 17.37
N GLY A 205 0.23 8.98 16.53
CA GLY A 205 -0.46 10.21 16.95
C GLY A 205 0.50 11.37 17.20
N GLY A 206 1.54 11.47 16.38
CA GLY A 206 2.50 12.56 16.39
C GLY A 206 3.32 12.66 17.68
N VAL A 207 3.95 13.82 17.88
CA VAL A 207 4.89 14.07 19.00
C VAL A 207 4.28 13.77 20.36
N TYR A 208 3.00 14.09 20.54
CA TYR A 208 2.30 13.85 21.80
C TYR A 208 2.09 12.35 22.03
N GLY A 209 1.55 11.62 21.05
CA GLY A 209 1.32 10.19 21.17
C GLY A 209 2.61 9.40 21.35
N TYR A 210 3.69 9.76 20.64
CA TYR A 210 5.02 9.19 20.87
C TYR A 210 5.51 9.40 22.32
N GLY A 211 5.33 10.60 22.86
CA GLY A 211 5.70 10.90 24.24
C GLY A 211 4.92 10.04 25.24
N LEU A 212 3.60 9.95 25.04
CA LEU A 212 2.69 9.15 25.84
C LEU A 212 3.07 7.67 25.81
N ILE A 213 3.22 7.09 24.63
CA ILE A 213 3.58 5.68 24.44
C ILE A 213 4.97 5.38 25.02
N ALA A 214 5.96 6.23 24.76
CA ALA A 214 7.30 6.04 25.31
C ALA A 214 7.31 6.05 26.85
N ALA A 215 6.54 6.93 27.48
CA ALA A 215 6.39 6.97 28.94
C ALA A 215 5.59 5.75 29.46
N ALA A 216 4.54 5.34 28.76
CA ALA A 216 3.73 4.18 29.11
C ALA A 216 4.51 2.85 29.00
N LEU A 217 5.50 2.76 28.10
CA LEU A 217 6.33 1.56 27.91
C LEU A 217 7.58 1.50 28.79
N ASP A 218 7.91 2.56 29.52
CA ASP A 218 9.06 2.62 30.43
C ASP A 218 8.59 2.64 31.90
N PRO A 219 8.60 1.50 32.61
CA PRO A 219 8.24 1.44 34.04
C PRO A 219 9.11 2.31 34.95
N GLY A 220 10.29 2.75 34.48
CA GLY A 220 11.17 3.67 35.19
C GLY A 220 10.85 5.15 34.94
N HIS A 221 9.95 5.47 34.01
CA HIS A 221 9.60 6.84 33.69
C HIS A 221 8.80 7.48 34.83
N PRO A 222 9.11 8.73 35.24
CA PRO A 222 8.39 9.40 36.34
C PRO A 222 6.88 9.50 36.12
N GLU A 223 6.46 9.62 34.86
CA GLU A 223 5.06 9.76 34.44
C GLU A 223 4.44 8.43 33.96
N HIS A 224 5.12 7.28 34.14
CA HIS A 224 4.67 5.98 33.62
C HIS A 224 3.20 5.65 33.99
N ALA A 225 2.85 5.79 35.26
CA ALA A 225 1.50 5.46 35.73
C ALA A 225 0.41 6.39 35.16
N GLU A 226 0.75 7.68 34.98
CA GLU A 226 -0.15 8.67 34.37
C GLU A 226 -0.31 8.41 32.88
N ALA A 227 0.78 8.12 32.18
CA ALA A 227 0.78 7.80 30.76
C ALA A 227 -0.01 6.52 30.44
N VAL A 228 0.09 5.48 31.28
CA VAL A 228 -0.72 4.25 31.12
C VAL A 228 -2.21 4.54 31.29
N ALA A 229 -2.58 5.36 32.29
CA ALA A 229 -3.97 5.73 32.54
C ALA A 229 -4.54 6.59 31.40
N GLU A 230 -3.79 7.61 30.96
CA GLU A 230 -4.18 8.49 29.86
C GLU A 230 -4.29 7.74 28.52
N TYR A 231 -3.39 6.80 28.24
CA TYR A 231 -3.49 5.93 27.07
C TYR A 231 -4.74 5.05 27.13
N SER A 232 -5.07 4.48 28.30
CA SER A 232 -6.28 3.66 28.49
C SER A 232 -7.55 4.50 28.34
N ASP A 233 -7.57 5.74 28.85
CA ASP A 233 -8.70 6.65 28.70
C ASP A 233 -8.93 7.05 27.23
N MET A 234 -7.86 7.17 26.44
CA MET A 234 -7.93 7.59 25.04
C MET A 234 -8.29 6.44 24.09
N TYR A 235 -7.71 5.26 24.31
CA TYR A 235 -7.80 4.13 23.37
C TYR A 235 -8.59 2.92 23.90
N GLY A 236 -9.00 2.95 25.17
CA GLY A 236 -9.75 1.90 25.87
C GLY A 236 -8.88 1.03 26.78
N ASP A 237 -9.49 0.43 27.81
CA ASP A 237 -8.81 -0.37 28.84
C ASP A 237 -8.05 -1.60 28.29
N ASP A 238 -8.50 -2.14 27.15
CA ASP A 238 -7.87 -3.29 26.49
C ASP A 238 -6.77 -2.88 25.48
N ALA A 239 -6.53 -1.57 25.28
CA ALA A 239 -5.55 -1.08 24.32
C ALA A 239 -4.11 -1.27 24.83
N ASN A 240 -3.26 -1.86 24.00
CA ASN A 240 -1.86 -2.09 24.33
C ASN A 240 -0.96 -1.03 23.67
N PRO A 241 -0.27 -0.15 24.43
CA PRO A 241 0.68 0.82 23.88
C PRO A 241 1.87 0.16 23.19
N GLY A 242 2.14 -1.12 23.47
CA GLY A 242 3.21 -1.89 22.83
C GLY A 242 2.99 -2.13 21.33
N HIS A 243 1.76 -1.98 20.80
CA HIS A 243 1.51 -2.06 19.37
C HIS A 243 2.20 -0.92 18.59
N TYR A 244 2.38 0.23 19.23
CA TYR A 244 3.05 1.39 18.66
C TYR A 244 4.41 1.63 19.32
N ALA A 245 5.11 0.55 19.72
CA ALA A 245 6.40 0.67 20.38
C ALA A 245 7.42 1.43 19.49
N PRO A 246 8.12 2.45 20.02
CA PRO A 246 9.16 3.17 19.27
C PRO A 246 10.28 2.28 18.74
N THR A 247 10.73 2.54 17.51
CA THR A 247 11.83 1.80 16.87
C THR A 247 13.16 2.09 17.57
N PRO A 248 13.84 1.09 18.18
CA PRO A 248 15.10 1.31 18.87
C PRO A 248 16.17 1.95 17.98
N PHE A 249 16.97 2.86 18.53
CA PHE A 249 18.13 3.38 17.82
C PHE A 249 19.27 2.37 17.85
N ASP A 250 19.54 1.76 16.70
CA ASP A 250 20.64 0.84 16.49
C ASP A 250 21.50 1.32 15.32
N LEU A 251 22.69 1.83 15.64
CA LEU A 251 23.63 2.39 14.68
C LEU A 251 24.12 1.35 13.65
N GLU A 252 24.31 0.10 14.08
CA GLU A 252 24.82 -0.96 13.21
C GLU A 252 23.72 -1.39 12.23
N SER A 253 22.50 -1.61 12.74
CA SER A 253 21.34 -1.94 11.91
C SER A 253 21.04 -0.85 10.89
N ILE A 254 21.02 0.42 11.30
CA ILE A 254 20.82 1.56 10.39
C ILE A 254 21.87 1.57 9.28
N ASN A 255 23.15 1.45 9.62
CA ASN A 255 24.21 1.51 8.61
C ASN A 255 24.24 0.29 7.69
N LYS A 256 23.84 -0.88 8.19
CA LYS A 256 23.67 -2.07 7.36
C LYS A 256 22.61 -1.81 6.29
N THR A 257 21.45 -1.29 6.69
CA THR A 257 20.36 -0.93 5.76
C THR A 257 20.73 0.22 4.82
N LEU A 258 21.51 1.20 5.28
CA LEU A 258 21.99 2.28 4.40
C LEU A 258 23.02 1.78 3.36
N ALA A 259 23.84 0.80 3.71
CA ALA A 259 24.81 0.20 2.79
C ALA A 259 24.14 -0.74 1.77
N ASP A 260 23.10 -1.45 2.19
CA ASP A 260 22.25 -2.28 1.35
C ASP A 260 20.77 -2.09 1.72
N PRO A 261 20.06 -1.16 1.05
CA PRO A 261 18.64 -0.89 1.29
C PRO A 261 17.71 -2.09 1.02
N SER A 262 18.24 -3.19 0.48
CA SER A 262 17.51 -4.45 0.35
C SER A 262 17.57 -5.32 1.62
N GLU A 263 18.59 -5.19 2.47
CA GLU A 263 18.79 -6.04 3.67
C GLU A 263 17.99 -5.61 4.92
N GLY A 264 17.49 -4.37 4.97
CA GLY A 264 16.70 -3.83 6.10
C GLY A 264 15.19 -3.93 5.93
N ARG A 265 14.71 -4.65 4.92
CA ARG A 265 13.28 -4.84 4.65
C ARG A 265 12.75 -5.96 5.56
N PRO A 266 11.78 -5.72 6.45
CA PRO A 266 11.11 -6.79 7.17
C PRO A 266 10.55 -7.77 6.13
N GLY A 267 10.99 -9.03 6.23
CA GLY A 267 10.46 -10.13 5.43
C GLY A 267 10.41 -9.88 3.92
N LEU A 268 11.57 -9.75 3.26
CA LEU A 268 11.63 -9.89 1.81
C LEU A 268 10.89 -11.17 1.41
N LEU A 269 9.76 -10.97 0.73
CA LEU A 269 9.09 -11.93 -0.11
C LEU A 269 10.13 -12.66 -0.97
N LEU A 270 10.73 -13.75 -0.48
CA LEU A 270 11.67 -14.51 -1.29
C LEU A 270 10.89 -15.25 -2.38
N GLY A 271 11.43 -15.27 -3.60
CA GLY A 271 10.80 -15.92 -4.74
C GLY A 271 9.80 -15.03 -5.49
N PRO A 272 8.75 -15.59 -6.11
CA PRO A 272 7.89 -14.89 -7.07
C PRO A 272 7.12 -13.70 -6.52
N LEU A 273 6.82 -13.67 -5.22
CA LEU A 273 6.18 -12.50 -4.59
C LEU A 273 7.16 -11.33 -4.48
N GLY A 274 8.46 -11.58 -4.29
CA GLY A 274 9.51 -10.56 -4.36
C GLY A 274 9.72 -10.09 -5.78
N GLU A 275 9.71 -11.00 -6.76
CA GLU A 275 9.73 -10.63 -8.18
C GLU A 275 8.53 -9.75 -8.55
N LEU A 276 7.35 -10.03 -7.98
CA LEU A 276 6.16 -9.21 -8.17
C LEU A 276 6.31 -7.83 -7.52
N ALA A 277 6.81 -7.77 -6.27
CA ALA A 277 7.11 -6.50 -5.59
C ALA A 277 8.15 -5.66 -6.36
N ASP A 278 9.20 -6.31 -6.87
CA ASP A 278 10.25 -5.66 -7.65
C ASP A 278 9.77 -5.18 -9.03
N ALA A 279 8.77 -5.86 -9.60
CA ALA A 279 8.16 -5.44 -10.85
C ALA A 279 7.29 -4.18 -10.70
N ILE A 280 6.76 -3.91 -9.51
CA ILE A 280 5.98 -2.70 -9.21
C ILE A 280 6.96 -1.52 -9.12
N ARG A 281 6.99 -0.68 -10.16
CA ARG A 281 7.98 0.41 -10.25
C ARG A 281 7.64 1.64 -9.38
N PRO A 282 6.38 2.12 -9.37
CA PRO A 282 5.99 3.21 -8.49
C PRO A 282 6.07 2.79 -7.00
N MET A 283 6.74 3.61 -6.18
CA MET A 283 7.01 3.26 -4.77
C MET A 283 5.72 3.12 -3.95
N ALA A 284 4.74 4.02 -4.12
CA ALA A 284 3.47 3.97 -3.37
C ALA A 284 2.70 2.65 -3.59
N GLN A 285 2.65 2.17 -4.83
CA GLN A 285 1.99 0.92 -5.18
C GLN A 285 2.81 -0.29 -4.71
N ARG A 286 4.14 -0.18 -4.71
CA ARG A 286 5.02 -1.21 -4.18
C ARG A 286 4.82 -1.34 -2.67
N PHE A 287 4.78 -0.23 -1.96
CA PHE A 287 4.51 -0.17 -0.52
C PHE A 287 3.13 -0.75 -0.20
N LEU A 288 2.08 -0.33 -0.92
CA LEU A 288 0.74 -0.91 -0.78
C LEU A 288 0.76 -2.45 -0.90
N PHE A 289 1.50 -2.97 -1.88
CA PHE A 289 1.63 -4.41 -2.06
C PHE A 289 2.43 -5.07 -0.92
N GLU A 290 3.55 -4.48 -0.51
CA GLU A 290 4.37 -4.99 0.59
C GLU A 290 3.61 -4.98 1.93
N GLN A 291 2.86 -3.91 2.22
CA GLN A 291 1.97 -3.81 3.39
C GLN A 291 0.86 -4.86 3.36
N MET A 292 0.20 -5.06 2.22
CA MET A 292 -0.81 -6.12 2.08
C MET A 292 -0.24 -7.52 2.39
N ILE A 293 1.02 -7.76 2.01
CA ILE A 293 1.69 -9.02 2.29
C ILE A 293 2.04 -9.14 3.78
N GLU A 294 2.48 -8.06 4.40
CA GLU A 294 2.76 -8.02 5.84
C GLU A 294 1.48 -8.27 6.65
N ASP A 295 0.39 -7.57 6.31
CA ASP A 295 -0.94 -7.73 6.91
C ASP A 295 -1.52 -9.14 6.72
N ALA A 296 -1.15 -9.80 5.62
CA ALA A 296 -1.54 -11.18 5.37
C ALA A 296 -0.85 -12.18 6.31
N ASP A 297 0.19 -11.78 7.05
CA ASP A 297 0.91 -12.61 8.03
C ASP A 297 1.28 -13.99 7.43
N LEU A 298 2.02 -14.01 6.32
CA LEU A 298 2.31 -15.27 5.63
C LEU A 298 3.15 -16.26 6.47
N ASP A 299 3.87 -15.76 7.47
CA ASP A 299 4.68 -16.56 8.40
C ASP A 299 3.85 -17.20 9.52
N GLY A 300 2.65 -16.68 9.81
CA GLY A 300 1.73 -17.26 10.78
C GLY A 300 1.30 -18.69 10.45
N SER A 301 0.86 -19.42 11.48
CA SER A 301 0.37 -20.80 11.31
C SER A 301 -0.97 -20.81 10.57
N VAL A 302 -1.02 -21.52 9.44
CA VAL A 302 -2.28 -21.80 8.74
C VAL A 302 -2.98 -22.97 9.43
N GLU A 303 -4.00 -22.66 10.21
CA GLU A 303 -4.86 -23.67 10.85
C GLU A 303 -6.14 -23.89 10.05
N VAL A 304 -6.37 -25.11 9.59
CA VAL A 304 -7.62 -25.53 8.96
C VAL A 304 -8.03 -26.89 9.50
N ASP A 305 -9.22 -26.97 10.08
CA ASP A 305 -9.77 -28.22 10.57
C ASP A 305 -10.33 -29.09 9.42
N ALA A 306 -10.46 -30.39 9.68
CA ALA A 306 -10.87 -31.35 8.66
C ALA A 306 -12.29 -31.11 8.12
N ASP A 307 -13.23 -30.63 8.96
CA ASP A 307 -14.60 -30.38 8.53
C ASP A 307 -14.67 -29.14 7.64
N THR A 308 -13.92 -28.09 7.99
CA THR A 308 -13.78 -26.88 7.18
C THR A 308 -13.13 -27.18 5.84
N ALA A 309 -12.00 -27.91 5.84
CA ALA A 309 -11.36 -28.36 4.61
C ALA A 309 -12.34 -29.16 3.73
N ALA A 310 -13.08 -30.11 4.31
CA ALA A 310 -14.05 -30.92 3.59
C ALA A 310 -15.20 -30.11 2.98
N ARG A 311 -15.72 -29.10 3.68
CA ARG A 311 -16.74 -28.19 3.12
C ARG A 311 -16.21 -27.42 1.92
N MET A 312 -15.04 -26.78 2.07
CA MET A 312 -14.44 -25.94 1.02
C MET A 312 -14.15 -26.75 -0.25
N VAL A 313 -13.52 -27.92 -0.12
CA VAL A 313 -13.13 -28.72 -1.30
C VAL A 313 -14.24 -29.61 -1.85
N SER A 314 -15.44 -29.59 -1.26
CA SER A 314 -16.54 -30.49 -1.64
C SER A 314 -16.85 -30.51 -3.15
N PRO A 315 -16.76 -29.41 -3.92
CA PRO A 315 -16.99 -29.47 -5.37
C PRO A 315 -15.89 -30.22 -6.12
N TYR A 316 -14.64 -30.11 -5.67
CA TYR A 316 -13.52 -30.86 -6.23
C TYR A 316 -13.60 -32.34 -5.84
N SER A 317 -13.91 -32.65 -4.58
CA SER A 317 -14.14 -34.04 -4.13
C SER A 317 -15.23 -34.71 -4.96
N TRP A 318 -16.37 -34.02 -5.16
CA TRP A 318 -17.46 -34.52 -6.01
C TRP A 318 -16.97 -34.85 -7.42
N LEU A 319 -16.16 -33.96 -8.04
CA LEU A 319 -15.65 -34.18 -9.39
C LEU A 319 -14.68 -35.38 -9.45
N LEU A 320 -13.76 -35.49 -8.49
CA LEU A 320 -12.81 -36.61 -8.43
C LEU A 320 -13.54 -37.95 -8.22
N ASP A 321 -14.59 -37.96 -7.41
CA ASP A 321 -15.44 -39.12 -7.21
C ASP A 321 -16.25 -39.49 -8.44
N ARG A 322 -16.82 -38.48 -9.11
CA ARG A 322 -17.58 -38.65 -10.35
C ARG A 322 -16.72 -39.22 -11.48
N VAL A 323 -15.45 -38.81 -11.57
CA VAL A 323 -14.48 -39.34 -12.53
C VAL A 323 -14.09 -40.78 -12.17
N GLY A 324 -13.83 -41.05 -10.89
CA GLY A 324 -13.57 -42.39 -10.40
C GLY A 324 -12.35 -43.08 -11.01
N ALA A 325 -12.26 -44.39 -10.86
CA ALA A 325 -11.19 -45.19 -11.45
C ALA A 325 -11.35 -45.40 -12.97
N ASP A 326 -12.60 -45.46 -13.44
CA ASP A 326 -12.96 -45.76 -14.82
C ASP A 326 -12.83 -44.56 -15.76
N GLY A 327 -12.87 -43.34 -15.20
CA GLY A 327 -12.86 -42.09 -15.96
C GLY A 327 -14.21 -41.78 -16.62
N ILE A 328 -14.29 -40.59 -17.22
CA ILE A 328 -15.47 -40.15 -17.97
C ILE A 328 -15.12 -40.04 -19.44
N LYS A 329 -15.81 -40.79 -20.31
CA LYS A 329 -15.68 -40.63 -21.75
C LYS A 329 -16.25 -39.27 -22.15
N LEU A 330 -15.41 -38.43 -22.75
CA LEU A 330 -15.80 -37.10 -23.20
C LEU A 330 -16.56 -37.18 -24.52
N THR A 331 -17.31 -36.12 -24.80
CA THR A 331 -17.87 -35.86 -26.14
C THR A 331 -16.76 -35.71 -27.19
N GLU A 332 -17.11 -35.75 -28.48
CA GLU A 332 -16.14 -35.55 -29.57
C GLU A 332 -15.44 -34.18 -29.48
N ALA A 333 -16.14 -33.17 -28.99
CA ALA A 333 -15.59 -31.84 -28.74
C ALA A 333 -14.77 -31.74 -27.43
N GLY A 334 -14.61 -32.84 -26.70
CA GLY A 334 -13.77 -32.91 -25.50
C GLY A 334 -14.41 -32.35 -24.23
N TYR A 335 -15.73 -32.19 -24.22
CA TYR A 335 -16.53 -31.75 -23.06
C TYR A 335 -17.18 -32.90 -22.31
N LEU A 336 -17.55 -32.67 -21.04
CA LEU A 336 -18.36 -33.59 -20.25
C LEU A 336 -19.72 -33.86 -20.93
N PRO A 337 -20.14 -35.14 -21.01
CA PRO A 337 -21.48 -35.47 -21.49
C PRO A 337 -22.59 -34.85 -20.62
N PRO A 338 -23.78 -34.56 -21.19
CA PRO A 338 -24.88 -33.91 -20.48
C PRO A 338 -25.24 -34.54 -19.13
N VAL A 339 -25.21 -35.87 -19.02
CA VAL A 339 -25.50 -36.60 -17.77
C VAL A 339 -24.56 -36.25 -16.61
N HIS A 340 -23.32 -35.84 -16.89
CA HIS A 340 -22.38 -35.40 -15.85
C HIS A 340 -22.55 -33.91 -15.54
N VAL A 341 -22.94 -33.09 -16.52
CA VAL A 341 -23.23 -31.66 -16.33
C VAL A 341 -24.50 -31.50 -15.50
N GLU A 342 -25.57 -32.22 -15.84
CA GLU A 342 -26.84 -32.19 -15.10
C GLU A 342 -26.66 -32.70 -13.65
N ALA A 343 -25.84 -33.72 -13.44
CA ALA A 343 -25.48 -34.18 -12.11
C ALA A 343 -24.69 -33.11 -11.32
N ALA A 344 -23.72 -32.44 -11.94
CA ALA A 344 -22.98 -31.35 -11.29
C ALA A 344 -23.92 -30.21 -10.88
N MET A 345 -24.87 -29.86 -11.75
CA MET A 345 -25.85 -28.81 -11.47
C MET A 345 -26.74 -29.14 -10.26
N ALA A 346 -27.21 -30.38 -10.18
CA ALA A 346 -28.07 -30.85 -9.11
C ALA A 346 -27.31 -31.02 -7.79
N ASP A 347 -26.18 -31.74 -7.82
CA ASP A 347 -25.47 -32.16 -6.61
C ASP A 347 -24.69 -31.01 -5.96
N LEU A 348 -24.24 -30.02 -6.76
CA LEU A 348 -23.48 -28.86 -6.28
C LEU A 348 -24.33 -27.60 -6.15
N GLY A 349 -25.66 -27.69 -6.30
CA GLY A 349 -26.58 -26.57 -6.09
C GLY A 349 -26.41 -25.39 -7.07
N LEU A 350 -25.95 -25.63 -8.29
CA LEU A 350 -25.57 -24.56 -9.23
C LEU A 350 -26.74 -23.86 -9.91
N GLY A 351 -27.97 -24.32 -9.68
CA GLY A 351 -29.17 -23.76 -10.29
C GLY A 351 -29.46 -22.31 -9.85
N GLU A 352 -28.98 -21.90 -8.68
CA GLU A 352 -29.13 -20.52 -8.19
C GLU A 352 -28.04 -19.58 -8.76
N GLU A 353 -26.88 -20.12 -9.13
CA GLU A 353 -25.74 -19.38 -9.69
C GLU A 353 -25.84 -19.19 -11.21
N TRP A 354 -26.41 -20.17 -11.93
CA TRP A 354 -26.37 -20.21 -13.40
C TRP A 354 -27.76 -20.22 -14.05
N ILE A 355 -28.04 -19.17 -14.84
CA ILE A 355 -29.33 -18.95 -15.52
C ILE A 355 -29.54 -19.90 -16.73
N GLY A 356 -28.48 -20.56 -17.21
CA GLY A 356 -28.54 -21.44 -18.38
C GLY A 356 -29.16 -22.82 -18.07
N LYS A 357 -29.50 -23.58 -19.13
CA LYS A 357 -30.14 -24.91 -19.04
C LYS A 357 -29.33 -25.95 -18.25
N GLY A 358 -28.01 -25.77 -18.09
CA GLY A 358 -27.18 -26.65 -17.28
C GLY A 358 -26.96 -28.06 -17.87
N ASN A 359 -27.03 -28.21 -19.20
CA ASN A 359 -26.94 -29.52 -19.87
C ASN A 359 -25.80 -29.64 -20.91
N ARG A 360 -25.06 -28.56 -21.16
CA ARG A 360 -23.90 -28.51 -22.07
C ARG A 360 -22.77 -27.80 -21.35
N GLU A 361 -21.65 -28.48 -21.13
CA GLU A 361 -20.55 -27.95 -20.33
C GLU A 361 -20.03 -26.60 -20.86
N ILE A 362 -19.81 -26.48 -22.17
CA ILE A 362 -19.37 -25.22 -22.81
C ILE A 362 -20.34 -24.03 -22.59
N GLN A 363 -21.60 -24.31 -22.25
CA GLN A 363 -22.64 -23.31 -21.94
C GLN A 363 -23.00 -23.30 -20.45
N THR A 364 -22.20 -23.96 -19.61
CA THR A 364 -22.40 -24.08 -18.16
C THR A 364 -21.08 -23.77 -17.47
N LEU A 365 -20.73 -22.47 -17.44
CA LEU A 365 -19.41 -22.01 -17.00
C LEU A 365 -18.97 -22.53 -15.62
N PRO A 366 -19.83 -22.63 -14.59
CA PRO A 366 -19.40 -23.15 -13.29
C PRO A 366 -18.94 -24.62 -13.32
N VAL A 367 -19.51 -25.44 -14.22
CA VAL A 367 -19.09 -26.83 -14.43
C VAL A 367 -17.82 -26.87 -15.28
N LEU A 368 -17.76 -26.04 -16.32
CA LEU A 368 -16.58 -25.93 -17.18
C LEU A 368 -15.34 -25.52 -16.40
N HIS A 369 -15.42 -24.44 -15.62
CA HIS A 369 -14.31 -23.92 -14.82
C HIS A 369 -13.88 -24.94 -13.75
N LEU A 370 -14.83 -25.62 -13.08
CA LEU A 370 -14.48 -26.67 -12.11
C LEU A 370 -13.66 -27.81 -12.75
N ARG A 371 -14.00 -28.25 -13.97
CA ARG A 371 -13.20 -29.25 -14.69
C ARG A 371 -11.84 -28.68 -15.08
N GLU A 372 -11.82 -27.48 -15.64
CA GLU A 372 -10.60 -26.88 -16.21
C GLU A 372 -9.59 -26.50 -15.14
N SER A 373 -10.03 -25.93 -14.02
CA SER A 373 -9.17 -25.68 -12.86
C SER A 373 -8.62 -26.98 -12.28
N ALA A 374 -9.43 -28.03 -12.13
CA ALA A 374 -8.97 -29.34 -11.66
C ALA A 374 -7.92 -29.97 -12.61
N GLN A 375 -7.99 -29.68 -13.91
CA GLN A 375 -6.94 -30.05 -14.86
C GLN A 375 -5.69 -29.17 -14.74
N ALA A 376 -5.85 -27.86 -14.61
CA ALA A 376 -4.75 -26.90 -14.47
C ALA A 376 -3.93 -27.17 -13.21
N MET A 377 -4.58 -27.60 -12.13
CA MET A 377 -3.98 -28.01 -10.86
C MET A 377 -3.46 -29.46 -10.88
N GLY A 378 -3.58 -30.15 -12.01
CA GLY A 378 -3.01 -31.48 -12.21
C GLY A 378 -3.74 -32.60 -11.46
N LEU A 379 -4.99 -32.41 -11.03
CA LEU A 379 -5.82 -33.47 -10.46
C LEU A 379 -6.40 -34.39 -11.54
N LEU A 380 -6.71 -33.81 -12.71
CA LEU A 380 -7.30 -34.48 -13.85
C LEU A 380 -6.46 -34.34 -15.11
N ARG A 381 -6.61 -35.27 -16.06
CA ARG A 381 -6.07 -35.14 -17.41
C ARG A 381 -6.97 -35.79 -18.45
N LYS A 382 -6.90 -35.30 -19.68
CA LYS A 382 -7.51 -35.97 -20.84
C LYS A 382 -6.54 -37.04 -21.38
N HIS A 383 -7.02 -38.25 -21.57
CA HIS A 383 -6.26 -39.35 -22.15
C HIS A 383 -7.15 -40.15 -23.11
N ARG A 384 -6.84 -40.11 -24.42
CA ARG A 384 -7.57 -40.82 -25.49
C ARG A 384 -9.09 -40.58 -25.45
N GLY A 385 -9.51 -39.33 -25.28
CA GLY A 385 -10.94 -38.97 -25.23
C GLY A 385 -11.63 -39.25 -23.89
N THR A 386 -10.90 -39.71 -22.87
CA THR A 386 -11.43 -39.94 -21.52
C THR A 386 -10.80 -38.96 -20.54
N LEU A 387 -11.60 -38.35 -19.67
CA LEU A 387 -11.13 -37.61 -18.51
C LEU A 387 -10.81 -38.60 -17.40
N VAL A 388 -9.57 -38.60 -16.91
CA VAL A 388 -9.08 -39.55 -15.90
C VAL A 388 -8.36 -38.82 -14.77
N LEU A 389 -8.34 -39.44 -13.59
CA LEU A 389 -7.55 -38.98 -12.45
C LEU A 389 -6.04 -39.08 -12.75
N THR A 390 -5.25 -38.09 -12.31
CA THR A 390 -3.79 -38.20 -12.30
C THR A 390 -3.30 -39.04 -11.12
N LYS A 391 -1.98 -39.21 -10.97
CA LYS A 391 -1.42 -39.82 -9.74
C LYS A 391 -1.75 -38.97 -8.51
N ARG A 392 -1.65 -37.63 -8.61
CA ARG A 392 -2.00 -36.69 -7.54
C ARG A 392 -3.49 -36.74 -7.22
N GLY A 393 -4.34 -36.62 -8.24
CA GLY A 393 -5.79 -36.67 -8.06
C GLY A 393 -6.28 -37.96 -7.38
N ARG A 394 -5.65 -39.11 -7.67
CA ARG A 394 -5.96 -40.37 -6.95
C ARG A 394 -5.52 -40.37 -5.49
N ALA A 395 -4.41 -39.72 -5.16
CA ALA A 395 -3.85 -39.72 -3.82
C ALA A 395 -4.70 -38.90 -2.84
N VAL A 396 -5.24 -37.76 -3.30
CA VAL A 396 -6.02 -36.84 -2.46
C VAL A 396 -7.53 -37.07 -2.51
N ARG A 397 -8.01 -37.96 -3.39
CA ARG A 397 -9.45 -38.18 -3.64
C ARG A 397 -10.26 -38.48 -2.37
N SER A 398 -9.70 -39.26 -1.45
CA SER A 398 -10.38 -39.68 -0.21
C SER A 398 -9.91 -38.92 1.03
N ASP A 399 -9.12 -37.86 0.86
CA ASP A 399 -8.55 -37.07 1.94
C ASP A 399 -8.79 -35.57 1.64
N PRO A 400 -9.89 -35.00 2.17
CA PRO A 400 -10.26 -33.63 1.88
C PRO A 400 -9.23 -32.60 2.38
N LEU A 401 -8.51 -32.90 3.47
CA LEU A 401 -7.47 -32.01 3.97
C LEU A 401 -6.25 -32.02 3.04
N ALA A 402 -5.84 -33.20 2.57
CA ALA A 402 -4.79 -33.29 1.56
C ALA A 402 -5.20 -32.64 0.23
N LEU A 403 -6.48 -32.73 -0.17
CA LEU A 403 -7.00 -32.05 -1.35
C LEU A 403 -6.96 -30.52 -1.17
N TRP A 404 -7.30 -30.02 0.02
CA TRP A 404 -7.26 -28.59 0.34
C TRP A 404 -5.86 -28.01 0.17
N TRP A 405 -4.85 -28.66 0.77
CA TRP A 405 -3.44 -28.25 0.61
C TRP A 405 -2.97 -28.38 -0.83
N GLN A 406 -3.35 -29.46 -1.53
CA GLN A 406 -2.99 -29.67 -2.93
C GLN A 406 -3.55 -28.58 -3.86
N LEU A 407 -4.74 -28.04 -3.56
CA LEU A 407 -5.33 -26.91 -4.28
C LEU A 407 -4.59 -25.61 -3.95
N ALA A 408 -4.33 -25.33 -2.67
CA ALA A 408 -3.59 -24.14 -2.24
C ALA A 408 -2.19 -24.06 -2.90
N GLU A 409 -1.43 -25.15 -2.91
CA GLU A 409 -0.10 -25.24 -3.52
C GLU A 409 -0.07 -25.04 -5.06
N GLN A 410 -1.24 -25.12 -5.72
CA GLN A 410 -1.36 -24.95 -7.17
C GLN A 410 -2.16 -23.70 -7.55
N MET A 411 -2.33 -22.77 -6.60
CA MET A 411 -2.97 -21.47 -6.82
C MET A 411 -1.91 -20.36 -6.98
N PRO A 412 -2.06 -19.45 -7.97
CA PRO A 412 -3.13 -19.40 -8.96
C PRO A 412 -3.04 -20.55 -9.99
N PRO A 413 -4.15 -20.91 -10.67
CA PRO A 413 -4.13 -21.92 -11.72
C PRO A 413 -3.08 -21.60 -12.77
N ARG A 414 -2.39 -22.63 -13.27
CA ARG A 414 -1.31 -22.45 -14.25
C ARG A 414 -1.81 -21.78 -15.52
N SER A 415 -1.34 -20.57 -15.79
CA SER A 415 -1.50 -19.88 -17.06
C SER A 415 -0.18 -19.79 -17.83
N ARG A 416 -0.26 -19.61 -19.16
CA ARG A 416 0.86 -19.21 -20.01
C ARG A 416 0.96 -17.69 -20.16
N ASP A 417 -0.10 -16.98 -19.78
CA ASP A 417 -0.13 -15.54 -19.74
C ASP A 417 0.42 -15.06 -18.40
N ALA A 418 1.48 -14.24 -18.47
CA ALA A 418 2.09 -13.67 -17.29
C ALA A 418 1.13 -12.70 -16.58
N CYS A 419 0.29 -11.99 -17.32
CA CYS A 419 -0.71 -11.07 -16.76
C CYS A 419 -1.73 -11.83 -15.92
N GLU A 420 -2.26 -12.96 -16.42
CA GLU A 420 -3.20 -13.79 -15.66
C GLU A 420 -2.57 -14.38 -14.39
N THR A 421 -1.30 -14.80 -14.47
CA THR A 421 -0.56 -15.31 -13.32
C THR A 421 -0.36 -14.23 -12.26
N GLN A 422 0.08 -13.04 -12.66
CA GLN A 422 0.28 -11.91 -11.76
C GLN A 422 -1.05 -11.40 -11.18
N ALA A 423 -2.10 -11.30 -11.99
CA ALA A 423 -3.44 -10.93 -11.54
C ALA A 423 -3.99 -11.94 -10.52
N GLY A 424 -3.75 -13.24 -10.72
CA GLY A 424 -4.10 -14.29 -9.77
C GLY A 424 -3.37 -14.17 -8.44
N LEU A 425 -2.05 -13.89 -8.46
CA LEU A 425 -1.27 -13.65 -7.24
C LEU A 425 -1.74 -12.40 -6.49
N LEU A 426 -2.01 -11.32 -7.21
CA LEU A 426 -2.54 -10.08 -6.62
C LEU A 426 -3.94 -10.33 -6.01
N LEU A 427 -4.80 -11.11 -6.68
CA LEU A 427 -6.10 -11.49 -6.11
C LEU A 427 -5.92 -12.29 -4.81
N LEU A 428 -5.01 -13.26 -4.77
CA LEU A 428 -4.71 -13.99 -3.54
C LEU A 428 -4.22 -13.06 -2.43
N ALA A 429 -3.34 -12.10 -2.73
CA ALA A 429 -2.88 -11.10 -1.77
C ALA A 429 -4.04 -10.26 -1.22
N THR A 430 -4.96 -9.80 -2.09
CA THR A 430 -6.15 -9.05 -1.63
C THR A 430 -7.11 -9.88 -0.78
N VAL A 431 -7.23 -11.19 -1.05
CA VAL A 431 -8.12 -12.10 -0.31
C VAL A 431 -7.51 -12.52 1.04
N ALA A 432 -6.18 -12.55 1.14
CA ALA A 432 -5.46 -12.89 2.36
C ALA A 432 -5.55 -11.82 3.45
N VAL A 433 -6.02 -10.62 3.13
CA VAL A 433 -6.27 -9.53 4.08
C VAL A 433 -7.78 -9.31 4.21
N PRO A 434 -8.33 -9.17 5.44
CA PRO A 434 -9.73 -8.79 5.62
C PRO A 434 -9.97 -7.36 5.10
N SER A 435 -10.49 -7.22 3.87
CA SER A 435 -10.82 -5.91 3.27
C SER A 435 -12.28 -5.84 2.80
N THR A 436 -12.85 -4.63 2.86
CA THR A 436 -14.20 -4.32 2.35
C THR A 436 -14.22 -3.71 0.96
N ASP A 437 -13.05 -3.41 0.38
CA ASP A 437 -12.93 -2.73 -0.91
C ASP A 437 -13.00 -3.71 -2.09
N ASP A 438 -13.24 -3.17 -3.30
CA ASP A 438 -13.27 -3.96 -4.53
C ASP A 438 -11.85 -4.43 -4.90
N PRO A 439 -11.52 -5.73 -4.81
CA PRO A 439 -10.16 -6.23 -5.06
C PRO A 439 -9.70 -5.95 -6.49
N ASN A 440 -10.64 -5.87 -7.45
CA ASN A 440 -10.29 -5.61 -8.85
C ASN A 440 -9.69 -4.23 -9.06
N ARG A 441 -10.04 -3.25 -8.20
CA ARG A 441 -9.46 -1.91 -8.26
C ARG A 441 -7.99 -1.93 -7.88
N THR A 442 -7.67 -2.53 -6.73
CA THR A 442 -6.28 -2.69 -6.27
C THR A 442 -5.46 -3.50 -7.28
N ILE A 443 -5.99 -4.60 -7.80
CA ILE A 443 -5.30 -5.41 -8.81
C ILE A 443 -5.04 -4.58 -10.09
N ALA A 444 -6.00 -3.78 -10.55
CA ALA A 444 -5.83 -2.93 -11.73
C ALA A 444 -4.75 -1.85 -11.52
N GLU A 445 -4.72 -1.23 -10.35
CA GLU A 445 -3.70 -0.25 -9.95
C GLU A 445 -2.30 -0.89 -9.93
N LEU A 446 -2.17 -2.07 -9.31
CA LEU A 446 -0.89 -2.79 -9.21
C LEU A 446 -0.42 -3.36 -10.57
N LEU A 447 -1.29 -3.92 -11.40
CA LEU A 447 -0.94 -4.37 -12.76
C LEU A 447 -0.49 -3.19 -13.64
N THR A 448 -1.14 -2.04 -13.51
CA THR A 448 -0.72 -0.81 -14.18
C THR A 448 0.66 -0.37 -13.69
N ALA A 449 0.92 -0.46 -12.39
CA ALA A 449 2.20 -0.11 -11.77
C ALA A 449 3.35 -1.06 -12.19
N ILE A 450 3.04 -2.34 -12.46
CA ILE A 450 3.96 -3.33 -13.05
C ILE A 450 4.31 -3.00 -14.51
N GLY A 451 3.39 -2.32 -15.21
CA GLY A 451 3.58 -1.89 -16.60
C GLY A 451 2.62 -2.51 -17.61
N TRP A 452 1.63 -3.30 -17.16
CA TRP A 452 0.56 -3.76 -18.03
C TRP A 452 -0.30 -2.59 -18.49
N ARG A 453 -0.75 -2.64 -19.74
CA ARG A 453 -1.59 -1.64 -20.40
C ARG A 453 -2.60 -2.35 -21.30
N ASP A 454 -3.69 -1.66 -21.60
CA ASP A 454 -4.60 -2.10 -22.67
C ASP A 454 -3.93 -1.96 -24.05
N LEU A 455 -4.54 -2.53 -25.08
CA LEU A 455 -4.08 -2.49 -26.47
C LEU A 455 -3.90 -1.07 -27.02
N ASP A 456 -4.64 -0.09 -26.49
CA ASP A 456 -4.53 1.32 -26.84
C ASP A 456 -3.53 2.10 -25.97
N GLY A 457 -2.84 1.43 -25.04
CA GLY A 457 -1.85 2.01 -24.14
C GLY A 457 -2.43 2.60 -22.86
N THR A 458 -3.74 2.50 -22.63
CA THR A 458 -4.37 3.00 -21.39
C THR A 458 -4.08 2.09 -20.18
N PRO A 459 -4.21 2.63 -18.94
CA PRO A 459 -4.11 1.84 -17.72
C PRO A 459 -5.08 0.66 -17.69
N ILE A 460 -4.71 -0.40 -16.97
CA ILE A 460 -5.61 -1.54 -16.74
C ILE A 460 -6.82 -1.06 -15.94
N THR A 461 -8.02 -1.43 -16.39
CA THR A 461 -9.27 -1.12 -15.67
C THR A 461 -9.62 -2.22 -14.67
N PRO A 462 -10.45 -1.96 -13.65
CA PRO A 462 -10.93 -3.02 -12.74
C PRO A 462 -11.62 -4.17 -13.47
N SER A 463 -12.36 -3.89 -14.56
CA SER A 463 -12.98 -4.95 -15.36
C SER A 463 -11.94 -5.84 -16.06
N MET A 464 -10.83 -5.27 -16.53
CA MET A 464 -9.76 -6.03 -17.17
C MET A 464 -8.97 -6.84 -16.14
N ALA A 465 -8.70 -6.27 -14.97
CA ALA A 465 -8.08 -6.96 -13.85
C ALA A 465 -8.91 -8.18 -13.42
N GLY A 466 -10.23 -8.02 -13.26
CA GLY A 466 -11.12 -9.12 -12.94
C GLY A 466 -11.18 -10.19 -14.04
N GLN A 467 -11.04 -9.79 -15.31
CA GLN A 467 -10.94 -10.74 -16.43
C GLN A 467 -9.60 -11.51 -16.42
N ALA A 468 -8.49 -10.83 -16.10
CA ALA A 468 -7.16 -11.46 -16.00
C ALA A 468 -7.07 -12.41 -14.80
N ALA A 469 -7.71 -12.07 -13.67
CA ALA A 469 -7.75 -12.91 -12.48
C ALA A 469 -8.87 -13.98 -12.51
N TRP A 470 -9.64 -14.08 -13.60
CA TRP A 470 -10.90 -14.84 -13.66
C TRP A 470 -10.75 -16.30 -13.24
N ASP A 471 -9.72 -17.00 -13.72
CA ASP A 471 -9.53 -18.42 -13.39
C ASP A 471 -9.23 -18.62 -11.90
N THR A 472 -8.52 -17.67 -11.28
CA THR A 472 -8.24 -17.67 -9.84
C THR A 472 -9.51 -17.38 -9.05
N ASP A 473 -10.28 -16.35 -9.45
CA ASP A 473 -11.58 -16.00 -8.86
C ASP A 473 -12.57 -17.17 -8.94
N ALA A 474 -12.64 -17.85 -10.08
CA ALA A 474 -13.53 -19.00 -10.28
C ALA A 474 -13.22 -20.15 -9.31
N VAL A 475 -11.93 -20.41 -9.00
CA VAL A 475 -11.55 -21.38 -7.97
C VAL A 475 -11.98 -20.90 -6.59
N LEU A 476 -11.66 -19.65 -6.23
CA LEU A 476 -11.95 -19.12 -4.90
C LEU A 476 -13.46 -19.13 -4.59
N ARG A 477 -14.29 -18.71 -5.55
CA ARG A 477 -15.76 -18.83 -5.42
C ARG A 477 -16.19 -20.27 -5.26
N ARG A 478 -15.59 -21.19 -6.03
CA ARG A 478 -15.93 -22.61 -5.95
C ARG A 478 -15.57 -23.23 -4.61
N LEU A 479 -14.56 -22.71 -3.92
CA LEU A 479 -14.19 -23.12 -2.56
C LEU A 479 -15.01 -22.45 -1.46
N GLY A 480 -15.90 -21.51 -1.81
CA GLY A 480 -16.59 -20.66 -0.84
C GLY A 480 -15.66 -19.67 -0.13
N ALA A 481 -14.52 -19.33 -0.75
CA ALA A 481 -13.56 -18.36 -0.21
C ALA A 481 -14.04 -16.90 -0.35
N LEU A 482 -15.05 -16.67 -1.18
CA LEU A 482 -15.62 -15.35 -1.47
C LEU A 482 -17.13 -15.36 -1.22
N ILE A 483 -17.66 -14.25 -0.71
CA ILE A 483 -19.10 -14.03 -0.50
C ILE A 483 -19.69 -13.46 -1.79
N ASP A 484 -20.71 -14.13 -2.35
CA ASP A 484 -21.48 -13.63 -3.48
C ASP A 484 -22.58 -12.66 -2.99
N GLU A 485 -22.51 -11.38 -3.37
CA GLU A 485 -23.64 -10.47 -3.14
C GLU A 485 -24.76 -10.69 -4.19
N PRO A 486 -26.02 -10.85 -3.77
CA PRO A 486 -27.13 -11.25 -4.64
C PRO A 486 -27.63 -10.19 -5.64
N ARG A 487 -26.90 -9.08 -5.87
CA ARG A 487 -27.33 -8.01 -6.80
C ARG A 487 -26.46 -7.92 -8.05
N ILE A 488 -26.99 -8.54 -9.11
CA ILE A 488 -26.96 -8.17 -10.53
C ILE A 488 -25.90 -7.10 -10.90
N HIS A 489 -24.83 -7.58 -11.54
CA HIS A 489 -23.81 -6.85 -12.32
C HIS A 489 -22.65 -6.15 -11.60
N ARG A 490 -22.54 -6.22 -10.26
CA ARG A 490 -21.28 -5.90 -9.55
C ARG A 490 -20.94 -7.00 -8.56
N ARG A 491 -19.95 -7.82 -8.92
CA ARG A 491 -19.39 -8.85 -8.03
C ARG A 491 -18.48 -8.18 -7.00
N SER A 492 -19.07 -7.70 -5.91
CA SER A 492 -18.33 -7.38 -4.68
C SER A 492 -17.82 -8.71 -4.11
N ALA A 493 -16.50 -8.88 -4.03
CA ALA A 493 -15.86 -10.12 -3.59
C ALA A 493 -15.26 -9.94 -2.20
N LYS A 494 -16.11 -9.98 -1.17
CA LYS A 494 -15.62 -10.01 0.21
C LYS A 494 -15.08 -11.41 0.52
N SER A 495 -13.90 -11.50 1.13
CA SER A 495 -13.33 -12.77 1.57
C SER A 495 -14.11 -13.34 2.75
N THR A 496 -14.27 -14.67 2.78
CA THR A 496 -14.72 -15.38 3.99
C THR A 496 -13.53 -15.60 4.93
N PRO A 497 -13.72 -15.80 6.24
CA PRO A 497 -12.63 -16.16 7.15
C PRO A 497 -11.84 -17.38 6.66
N GLU A 498 -12.53 -18.39 6.13
CA GLU A 498 -11.91 -19.57 5.54
C GLU A 498 -11.17 -19.25 4.23
N GLY A 499 -11.68 -18.29 3.45
CA GLY A 499 -11.05 -17.77 2.25
C GLY A 499 -9.73 -17.06 2.52
N VAL A 500 -9.67 -16.26 3.59
CA VAL A 500 -8.43 -15.61 4.08
C VAL A 500 -7.38 -16.68 4.39
N VAL A 501 -7.76 -17.70 5.16
CA VAL A 501 -6.85 -18.81 5.53
C VAL A 501 -6.36 -19.57 4.28
N PHE A 502 -7.24 -19.83 3.31
CA PHE A 502 -6.86 -20.49 2.06
C PHE A 502 -5.90 -19.64 1.21
N ALA A 503 -6.16 -18.33 1.11
CA ALA A 503 -5.31 -17.42 0.35
C ALA A 503 -3.91 -17.29 0.96
N ARG A 504 -3.80 -17.19 2.30
CA ARG A 504 -2.52 -17.24 3.03
C ARG A 504 -1.75 -18.52 2.73
N ALA A 505 -2.44 -19.67 2.76
CA ALA A 505 -1.83 -20.96 2.44
C ALA A 505 -1.31 -21.04 1.01
N ALA A 506 -2.06 -20.51 0.04
CA ALA A 506 -1.66 -20.45 -1.36
C ALA A 506 -0.41 -19.58 -1.57
N LEU A 507 -0.41 -18.36 -1.01
CA LEU A 507 0.71 -17.42 -1.11
C LEU A 507 1.99 -17.97 -0.46
N ARG A 508 1.87 -18.57 0.73
CA ARG A 508 3.00 -19.19 1.44
C ARG A 508 3.66 -20.31 0.66
N THR A 509 2.91 -21.02 -0.17
CA THR A 509 3.40 -22.21 -0.87
C THR A 509 3.79 -21.96 -2.32
N TRP A 510 3.58 -20.76 -2.88
CA TRP A 510 3.88 -20.43 -4.28
C TRP A 510 5.37 -20.07 -4.53
N PRO A 511 6.03 -20.56 -5.60
CA PRO A 511 5.51 -21.27 -6.78
C PRO A 511 5.47 -22.80 -6.65
N GLY A 512 5.34 -23.29 -5.43
CA GLY A 512 5.62 -24.66 -5.05
C GLY A 512 7.03 -24.70 -4.51
N THR A 513 7.18 -24.85 -3.20
CA THR A 513 8.45 -25.08 -2.52
C THR A 513 9.17 -26.26 -3.18
N THR A 514 10.12 -25.99 -4.08
CA THR A 514 11.20 -26.93 -4.39
C THR A 514 12.37 -26.62 -3.47
N TYR A 515 12.26 -27.05 -2.21
CA TYR A 515 13.45 -27.53 -1.51
C TYR A 515 13.46 -29.05 -1.67
N HIS A 516 14.48 -29.52 -2.37
CA HIS A 516 14.74 -30.93 -2.63
C HIS A 516 14.92 -31.75 -1.35
#